data_AF-T0TXY8-F1
#
_entry.id   AF-T0TXY8-F1
#
_cell.length_a   1.000
_cell.length_b   1.000
_cell.length_c   1.000
_cell.angle_alpha   90.00
_cell.angle_beta   90.00
_cell.angle_gamma   90.00
#
_symmetry.space_group_name_H-M   'P 1'
#
loop_
_entity.id
_entity.type
_entity.pdbx_description
1 polymer ?
#
loop_
_entity_poly.entity_id
_entity_poly.type
_entity_poly.pdbx_seq_one_letter_code
_entity_poly.pdbx_strand_id
1 'polypeptide(L)'
;MNRRALTAIETVLRQASIPYQEVMTWSTDGFYRETPDKVAYRIEEGCSVVEMECAALAAVAQLRDAVWGLLLFTADSLADLENYDQRDWGSEAFGEALVLCLDIIVQM
;
A
#
# COMPACT_ATOMS: atom_id res chain seq x y z
N MET A 1 -4.58 -9.12 10.30
CA MET A 1 -3.49 -9.25 9.31
C MET A 1 -2.97 -10.67 9.28
N ASN A 2 -2.64 -11.17 8.09
CA ASN A 2 -2.09 -12.51 7.92
C ASN A 2 -0.57 -12.49 8.17
N ARG A 3 -0.11 -13.08 9.29
CA ARG A 3 1.32 -13.08 9.66
C ARG A 3 2.20 -13.78 8.63
N ARG A 4 1.69 -14.82 7.95
CA ARG A 4 2.44 -15.55 6.93
C ARG A 4 2.78 -14.64 5.74
N ALA A 5 1.80 -13.86 5.28
CA ALA A 5 2.01 -12.89 4.22
C ALA A 5 2.98 -11.78 4.64
N LEU A 6 2.81 -11.20 5.84
CA LEU A 6 3.69 -10.13 6.33
C LEU A 6 5.15 -10.59 6.44
N THR A 7 5.39 -11.77 7.05
CA THR A 7 6.74 -12.31 7.17
C THR A 7 7.38 -12.53 5.79
N ALA A 8 6.63 -13.04 4.81
CA ALA A 8 7.13 -13.22 3.45
C ALA A 8 7.49 -11.89 2.79
N ILE A 9 6.62 -10.87 2.89
CA ILE A 9 6.87 -9.51 2.39
C ILE A 9 8.14 -8.93 3.00
N GLU A 10 8.23 -8.91 4.33
CA GLU A 10 9.39 -8.35 5.03
C GLU A 10 10.68 -9.07 4.67
N THR A 11 10.64 -10.40 4.51
CA THR A 11 11.81 -11.20 4.16
C THR A 11 12.34 -10.82 2.79
N VAL A 12 11.47 -10.76 1.77
CA VAL A 12 11.86 -10.41 0.40
C VAL A 12 12.40 -8.98 0.33
N LEU A 13 11.71 -8.01 0.95
CA LEU A 13 12.18 -6.62 0.96
C LEU A 13 13.54 -6.47 1.66
N ARG A 14 13.76 -7.18 2.78
CA ARG A 14 15.06 -7.20 3.48
C ARG A 14 16.16 -7.84 2.64
N GLN A 15 15.88 -8.93 1.95
CA GLN A 15 16.84 -9.60 1.05
C GLN A 15 17.21 -8.71 -0.14
N ALA A 16 16.23 -8.00 -0.70
CA ALA A 16 16.44 -7.02 -1.77
C ALA A 16 17.07 -5.70 -1.28
N SER A 17 17.29 -5.54 0.04
CA SER A 17 17.76 -4.30 0.66
C SER A 17 16.91 -3.07 0.34
N ILE A 18 15.60 -3.27 0.15
CA ILE A 18 14.63 -2.21 -0.12
C ILE A 18 14.09 -1.67 1.21
N PRO A 19 14.24 -0.38 1.50
CA PRO A 19 13.62 0.24 2.66
C PRO A 19 12.09 0.15 2.56
N TYR A 20 11.42 -0.11 3.67
CA TYR A 20 9.98 -0.17 3.72
C TYR A 20 9.45 0.30 5.05
N GLN A 21 8.14 0.57 5.07
CA GLN A 21 7.40 0.90 6.28
C GLN A 21 6.08 0.13 6.28
N GLU A 22 5.73 -0.45 7.42
CA GLU A 22 4.37 -0.93 7.66
C GLU A 22 3.47 0.28 7.98
N VAL A 23 2.39 0.45 7.23
CA VAL A 23 1.53 1.63 7.30
C VAL A 23 0.06 1.24 7.40
N MET A 24 -0.74 2.14 7.96
CA MET A 24 -2.19 2.08 7.82
C MET A 24 -2.62 2.83 6.56
N THR A 25 -3.55 2.25 5.81
CA THR A 25 -4.10 2.84 4.59
C THR A 25 -5.53 3.33 4.82
N TRP A 26 -5.87 4.40 4.10
CA TRP A 26 -7.25 4.83 3.92
C TRP A 26 -7.76 4.34 2.57
N SER A 27 -8.65 3.34 2.56
CA SER A 27 -9.35 2.93 1.33
C SER A 27 -10.53 3.86 1.04
N THR A 28 -10.64 4.38 -0.19
CA THR A 28 -11.69 5.33 -0.59
C THR A 28 -12.28 5.01 -1.98
N ASP A 29 -13.58 5.25 -2.16
CA ASP A 29 -14.26 5.11 -3.47
C ASP A 29 -14.24 6.41 -4.29
N GLY A 30 -13.69 7.50 -3.74
CA GLY A 30 -13.85 8.85 -4.29
C GLY A 30 -12.54 9.61 -4.34
N PHE A 31 -11.76 9.39 -5.40
CA PHE A 31 -10.51 10.10 -5.70
C PHE A 31 -10.65 11.64 -5.56
N TYR A 32 -11.63 12.25 -6.22
CA TYR A 32 -11.88 13.70 -6.12
C TYR A 32 -12.46 14.18 -4.77
N ARG A 33 -12.62 13.29 -3.77
CA ARG A 33 -13.14 13.63 -2.44
C ARG A 33 -12.04 13.68 -1.38
N GLU A 34 -10.78 13.65 -1.78
CA GLU A 34 -9.57 13.82 -0.96
C GLU A 34 -9.30 15.32 -0.67
N THR A 35 -10.20 15.95 0.07
CA THR A 35 -10.06 17.37 0.44
C THR A 35 -8.99 17.55 1.54
N PRO A 36 -8.35 18.74 1.65
CA PRO A 36 -7.34 19.01 2.68
C PRO A 36 -7.76 18.60 4.09
N ASP A 37 -8.97 18.98 4.51
CA ASP A 37 -9.49 18.64 5.85
C ASP A 37 -9.62 17.13 6.08
N LYS A 38 -9.94 16.36 5.03
CA LYS A 38 -10.04 14.90 5.13
C LYS A 38 -8.68 14.25 5.16
N VAL A 39 -7.74 14.74 4.35
CA VAL A 39 -6.35 14.26 4.37
C VAL A 39 -5.78 14.46 5.77
N ALA A 40 -5.92 15.67 6.33
CA ALA A 40 -5.49 15.97 7.70
C ALA A 40 -6.15 15.03 8.74
N TYR A 41 -7.47 14.87 8.68
CA TYR A 41 -8.21 13.96 9.55
C TYR A 41 -7.73 12.50 9.46
N ARG A 42 -7.43 12.00 8.26
CA ARG A 42 -6.95 10.62 8.06
C ARG A 42 -5.51 10.44 8.55
N ILE A 43 -4.67 11.47 8.43
CA ILE A 43 -3.33 11.47 9.02
C ILE A 43 -3.43 11.42 10.55
N GLU A 44 -4.36 12.15 11.17
CA GLU A 44 -4.62 12.08 12.62
C GLU A 44 -5.09 10.70 13.08
N GLU A 45 -5.81 9.95 12.24
CA GLU A 45 -6.16 8.54 12.47
C GLU A 45 -4.98 7.57 12.27
N GLY A 46 -3.81 8.06 11.83
CA GLY A 46 -2.59 7.29 11.62
C GLY A 46 -2.43 6.74 10.21
N CYS A 47 -3.28 7.11 9.24
CA CYS A 47 -3.10 6.72 7.85
C CYS A 47 -1.91 7.46 7.24
N SER A 48 -1.07 6.74 6.50
CA SER A 48 0.07 7.35 5.77
C SER A 48 -0.11 7.33 4.26
N VAL A 49 -1.06 6.53 3.76
CA VAL A 49 -1.34 6.36 2.33
C VAL A 49 -2.85 6.27 2.10
N VAL A 50 -3.28 6.71 0.92
CA VAL A 50 -4.64 6.53 0.39
C VAL A 50 -4.58 5.61 -0.82
N GLU A 51 -5.55 4.72 -0.94
CA GLU A 51 -5.70 3.77 -2.05
C GLU A 51 -7.17 3.34 -2.16
N MET A 52 -7.54 2.39 -3.02
CA MET A 52 -8.94 2.10 -3.33
C MET A 52 -9.34 0.62 -3.20
N GLU A 53 -8.47 -0.27 -2.71
CA GLU A 53 -8.65 -1.73 -2.84
C GLU A 53 -8.48 -2.52 -1.53
N CYS A 54 -7.56 -2.10 -0.66
CA CYS A 54 -7.05 -2.83 0.50
C CYS A 54 -8.16 -3.32 1.42
N ALA A 55 -9.09 -2.45 1.83
CA ALA A 55 -10.17 -2.81 2.75
C ALA A 55 -11.06 -3.94 2.20
N ALA A 56 -11.43 -3.87 0.92
CA ALA A 56 -12.28 -4.87 0.28
C ALA A 56 -11.53 -6.21 0.10
N LEU A 57 -10.28 -6.16 -0.37
CA LEU A 57 -9.46 -7.36 -0.56
C LEU A 57 -9.18 -8.08 0.77
N ALA A 58 -8.86 -7.32 1.83
CA ALA A 58 -8.65 -7.87 3.17
C ALA A 58 -9.92 -8.56 3.71
N ALA A 59 -11.09 -7.93 3.55
CA ALA A 59 -12.36 -8.49 3.97
C ALA A 59 -12.72 -9.78 3.22
N VAL A 60 -12.53 -9.81 1.89
CA VAL A 60 -12.80 -11.01 1.08
C VAL A 60 -11.81 -12.12 1.40
N ALA A 61 -10.53 -11.82 1.58
CA ALA A 61 -9.54 -12.81 1.97
C ALA A 61 -9.88 -13.46 3.32
N GLN A 62 -10.32 -12.65 4.30
CA GLN A 62 -10.79 -13.17 5.58
C GLN A 62 -12.03 -14.06 5.43
N LEU A 63 -13.01 -13.65 4.62
CA LEU A 63 -14.22 -14.44 4.35
C LEU A 63 -13.92 -15.78 3.67
N ARG A 64 -12.86 -15.84 2.84
CA ARG A 64 -12.48 -17.02 2.05
C ARG A 64 -11.37 -17.85 2.68
N ASP A 65 -10.90 -17.48 3.86
CA ASP A 65 -9.74 -18.08 4.53
C ASP A 65 -8.49 -18.12 3.62
N ALA A 66 -8.28 -17.05 2.85
CA ALA A 66 -7.15 -16.91 1.94
C ALA A 66 -5.97 -16.20 2.63
N VAL A 67 -4.75 -16.64 2.32
CA VAL A 67 -3.55 -15.92 2.71
C VAL A 67 -3.40 -14.69 1.82
N TRP A 68 -3.39 -13.50 2.43
CA TRP A 68 -3.35 -12.24 1.71
C TRP A 68 -2.43 -11.23 2.40
N GLY A 69 -1.70 -10.47 1.58
CA GLY A 69 -0.89 -9.32 1.96
C GLY A 69 -0.85 -8.33 0.80
N LEU A 70 -0.40 -7.11 1.09
CA LEU A 70 -0.37 -6.01 0.12
C LEU A 70 0.98 -5.30 0.19
N LEU A 71 1.60 -5.14 -0.98
CA LEU A 71 2.75 -4.26 -1.17
C LEU A 71 2.26 -3.01 -1.88
N LEU A 72 2.59 -1.84 -1.34
CA LEU A 72 2.26 -0.54 -1.91
C LEU A 72 3.54 0.20 -2.27
N PHE A 73 3.49 0.92 -3.38
CA PHE A 73 4.41 1.99 -3.73
C PHE A 73 3.58 3.23 -4.04
N THR A 74 4.18 4.41 -3.89
CA THR A 74 3.47 5.66 -4.10
C THR A 74 3.50 6.06 -5.56
N ALA A 75 2.34 6.30 -6.14
CA ALA A 75 2.21 6.85 -7.48
C ALA A 75 2.17 8.38 -7.47
N ASP A 76 1.87 9.01 -6.34
CA ASP A 76 1.77 10.46 -6.17
C ASP A 76 1.93 10.85 -4.68
N SER A 77 1.70 12.11 -4.34
CA SER A 77 1.76 12.61 -2.96
C SER A 77 0.76 13.73 -2.66
N LEU A 78 -0.12 13.48 -1.70
CA LEU A 78 -1.03 14.48 -1.12
C LEU A 78 -0.45 15.18 0.12
N ALA A 79 0.81 14.92 0.47
CA ALA A 79 1.44 15.48 1.67
C ALA A 79 1.64 17.00 1.58
N ASP A 80 1.80 17.53 0.37
CA ASP A 80 1.85 18.96 0.07
C ASP A 80 0.91 19.24 -1.11
N LEU A 81 -0.26 19.80 -0.82
CA LEU A 81 -1.27 20.09 -1.84
C LEU A 81 -0.94 21.32 -2.68
N GLU A 82 -0.05 22.20 -2.20
CA GLU A 82 0.44 23.35 -2.97
C GLU A 82 1.52 22.92 -3.98
N ASN A 83 2.32 21.91 -3.63
CA ASN A 83 3.37 21.34 -4.46
C ASN A 83 3.12 19.85 -4.75
N TYR A 84 1.96 19.56 -5.37
CA TYR A 84 1.59 18.20 -5.71
C TYR A 84 2.67 17.50 -6.56
N ASP A 85 3.17 16.38 -6.03
CA ASP A 85 4.19 15.54 -6.66
C ASP A 85 3.53 14.31 -7.29
N GLN A 86 3.53 14.28 -8.63
CA GLN A 86 2.93 13.20 -9.41
C GLN A 86 3.75 11.93 -9.47
N ARG A 87 5.01 11.91 -9.00
CA ARG A 87 5.92 10.72 -8.98
C ARG A 87 5.88 9.85 -10.24
N ASP A 88 5.67 10.46 -11.40
CA ASP A 88 5.39 9.80 -12.68
C ASP A 88 4.38 8.63 -12.58
N TRP A 89 3.39 8.76 -11.70
CA TRP A 89 2.37 7.75 -11.42
C TRP A 89 2.95 6.39 -11.02
N GLY A 90 4.18 6.37 -10.50
CA GLY A 90 4.91 5.16 -10.11
C GLY A 90 5.27 4.26 -11.30
N SER A 91 5.36 4.81 -12.52
CA SER A 91 5.60 4.06 -13.77
C SER A 91 6.77 3.07 -13.69
N GLU A 92 7.89 3.50 -13.10
CA GLU A 92 9.11 2.69 -12.94
C GLU A 92 8.96 1.58 -11.90
N ALA A 93 8.06 1.76 -10.92
CA ALA A 93 7.90 0.82 -9.80
C ALA A 93 7.03 -0.39 -10.14
N PHE A 94 6.15 -0.33 -11.15
CA PHE A 94 5.24 -1.43 -11.49
C PHE A 94 5.97 -2.75 -11.80
N GLY A 95 7.03 -2.67 -12.60
CA GLY A 95 7.81 -3.86 -13.00
C GLY A 95 8.51 -4.50 -11.80
N GLU A 96 9.17 -3.68 -10.99
CA GLU A 96 9.87 -4.13 -9.80
C GLU A 96 8.91 -4.69 -8.75
N ALA A 97 7.79 -4.00 -8.49
CA ALA A 97 6.77 -4.44 -7.55
C ALA A 97 6.16 -5.80 -7.95
N LEU A 98 5.95 -6.03 -9.26
CA LEU A 98 5.46 -7.33 -9.74
C LEU A 98 6.47 -8.44 -9.46
N VAL A 99 7.76 -8.22 -9.75
CA VAL A 99 8.82 -9.20 -9.48
C VAL A 99 8.90 -9.50 -7.98
N LEU A 100 8.88 -8.47 -7.13
CA LEU A 100 8.86 -8.64 -5.68
C LEU A 100 7.65 -9.45 -5.22
N CYS A 101 6.45 -9.18 -5.75
CA CYS A 101 5.24 -9.94 -5.43
C CYS A 101 5.37 -11.42 -5.83
N LEU A 102 6.00 -11.74 -6.95
CA LEU A 102 6.26 -13.13 -7.35
C LEU A 102 7.21 -13.82 -6.36
N ASP A 103 8.29 -13.15 -5.96
CA ASP A 103 9.23 -13.67 -4.96
C ASP A 103 8.55 -13.87 -3.60
N ILE A 104 7.69 -12.94 -3.19
CA ILE A 104 6.91 -13.03 -1.95
C ILE A 104 6.01 -14.27 -1.96
N ILE A 105 5.30 -14.53 -3.05
CA ILE A 105 4.40 -15.68 -3.17
C ILE A 105 5.17 -17.00 -3.02
N VAL A 106 6.42 -17.08 -3.49
CA VAL A 106 7.27 -18.28 -3.32
C VAL A 106 7.70 -18.48 -1.86
N GLN A 107 7.80 -17.42 -1.08
CA GLN A 107 8.14 -17.47 0.36
C GLN A 107 6.92 -17.70 1.26
N MET A 108 5.70 -17.61 0.72
CA MET A 108 4.47 -17.78 1.48
C MET A 108 4.23 -19.24 1.82
#